data_AF-A0A497N1B7-F1
#
_entry.id   AF-A0A497N1B7-F1
#
_cell.length_a   1.000
_cell.length_b   1.000
_cell.length_c   1.000
_cell.angle_alpha   90.00
_cell.angle_beta   90.00
_cell.angle_gamma   90.00
#
_symmetry.space_group_name_H-M   'P 1'
#
loop_
_entity.id
_entity.type
_entity.pdbx_description
1 polymer ?
#
loop_
_entity_poly.entity_id
_entity_poly.type
_entity_poly.pdbx_seq_one_letter_code
_entity_poly.pdbx_strand_id
1 'polypeptide(L)'
;MVNLANFLPTVQGMEWIILIAVIVIVLFGAKKLPELARSIGKATGEFEKGKAEAEMEVKLLKERLKEGKLSEETEKDKLVRIAKELGIETEGKSEEELREEITKAMMR
;
A
#
# COMPACT_ATOMS: atom_id res chain seq x y z
N MET A 1 25.72 -66.27 11.29
CA MET A 1 26.49 -65.04 11.62
C MET A 1 25.56 -63.86 11.49
N VAL A 2 25.33 -63.09 12.55
CA VAL A 2 24.49 -61.89 12.51
C VAL A 2 25.29 -60.77 11.86
N ASN A 3 24.74 -60.13 10.82
CA ASN A 3 25.43 -59.05 10.11
C ASN A 3 25.30 -57.75 10.90
N LEU A 4 26.43 -57.21 11.38
CA LEU A 4 26.49 -55.95 12.14
C LEU A 4 25.99 -54.75 11.34
N ALA A 5 26.00 -54.83 10.00
CA ALA A 5 25.44 -53.80 9.12
C ALA A 5 23.92 -53.62 9.27
N ASN A 6 23.19 -54.64 9.75
CA ASN A 6 21.75 -54.55 9.99
C ASN A 6 21.40 -53.85 11.32
N PHE A 7 22.41 -53.50 12.13
CA PHE A 7 22.23 -52.81 13.42
C PHE A 7 22.53 -51.30 13.33
N LEU A 8 22.95 -50.80 12.16
CA LEU A 8 23.07 -49.38 11.91
C LEU A 8 21.71 -48.88 11.41
N PRO A 9 20.94 -48.11 12.21
CA PRO A 9 19.73 -47.49 11.69
C PRO A 9 20.12 -46.59 10.53
N THR A 10 19.61 -46.88 9.35
CA THR A 10 19.77 -46.01 8.18
C THR A 10 18.93 -44.78 8.45
N VAL A 11 19.57 -43.74 8.97
CA VAL A 11 18.90 -42.49 9.29
C VAL A 11 18.40 -41.87 7.97
N GLN A 12 17.12 -42.08 7.66
CA GLN A 12 16.44 -41.50 6.51
C GLN A 12 16.09 -40.03 6.84
N GLY A 13 15.96 -39.18 5.82
CA GLY A 13 15.90 -37.70 5.97
C GLY A 13 14.90 -37.14 7.00
N MET A 14 13.88 -37.90 7.39
CA MET A 14 12.91 -37.52 8.41
C MET A 14 13.53 -37.33 9.80
N GLU A 15 14.49 -38.17 10.21
CA GLU A 15 15.15 -38.05 11.51
C GLU A 15 15.99 -36.77 11.63
N TRP A 16 16.60 -36.33 10.52
CA TRP A 16 17.32 -35.06 10.46
C TRP A 16 16.40 -33.86 10.68
N ILE A 17 15.20 -33.88 10.11
CA ILE A 17 14.19 -32.83 10.29
C ILE A 17 13.76 -32.78 11.76
N ILE A 18 13.51 -33.93 12.38
CA ILE A 18 13.13 -34.02 13.79
C ILE A 18 14.26 -33.51 14.69
N LEU A 19 15.51 -33.90 14.41
CA LEU A 19 16.68 -33.44 15.18
C LEU A 19 16.82 -31.92 15.13
N ILE A 20 16.70 -31.32 13.94
CA ILE A 20 16.75 -29.86 13.78
C ILE A 20 15.60 -29.20 14.53
N ALA A 21 14.37 -29.73 14.42
CA ALA A 21 13.22 -29.19 15.13
C ALA A 21 13.41 -29.23 16.65
N VAL A 22 13.96 -30.31 17.20
CA VAL A 22 14.29 -30.44 18.62
C VAL A 22 15.33 -29.40 19.04
N ILE A 23 16.42 -29.23 18.28
CA ILE A 23 17.45 -28.22 18.57
C ILE A 23 16.83 -26.82 18.62
N VAL A 24 16.02 -26.46 17.62
CA VAL A 24 15.33 -25.17 17.57
C VAL A 24 14.39 -25.00 18.78
N ILE A 25 13.64 -26.04 19.15
CA ILE A 25 12.75 -26.01 20.32
C ILE A 25 13.54 -25.88 21.63
N VAL A 26 14.71 -26.49 21.76
CA VAL A 26 15.55 -26.36 22.97
C VAL A 26 16.15 -24.95 23.08
N LEU A 27 16.63 -24.38 21.98
CA LEU A 27 17.24 -23.06 21.97
C LEU A 27 16.21 -21.93 22.19
N PHE A 28 15.06 -22.02 21.54
CA PHE A 28 14.06 -20.94 21.53
C PHE A 28 12.87 -21.24 22.45
N GLY A 29 12.60 -22.50 22.77
CA GLY A 29 11.44 -22.95 23.52
C GLY A 29 10.26 -23.35 22.64
N ALA A 30 9.54 -24.41 23.02
CA ALA A 30 8.40 -24.94 22.26
C ALA A 30 7.27 -23.92 22.03
N LYS A 31 7.15 -22.91 22.91
CA LYS A 31 6.14 -21.84 22.81
C LYS A 31 6.48 -20.79 21.74
N LYS A 32 7.74 -20.64 21.35
CA LYS A 32 8.17 -19.58 20.42
C LYS A 32 7.78 -19.85 18.97
N LEU A 33 7.78 -21.09 18.53
CA LEU A 33 7.34 -21.43 17.17
C LEU A 33 5.86 -21.01 16.92
N PRO A 34 4.90 -21.40 17.78
CA PRO A 34 3.50 -20.96 17.63
C PRO A 34 3.32 -19.44 17.76
N GLU A 35 4.06 -18.79 18.67
CA GLU A 35 4.01 -17.33 18.82
C GLU A 35 4.50 -16.61 17.55
N LEU A 36 5.62 -17.06 16.97
CA LEU A 36 6.17 -16.50 15.74
C LEU A 36 5.19 -16.69 14.58
N ALA A 37 4.66 -17.90 14.39
CA ALA A 37 3.67 -18.17 13.35
C ALA A 37 2.43 -17.27 13.47
N ARG A 38 1.91 -17.06 14.69
CA ARG A 38 0.79 -16.13 14.95
C ARG A 38 1.16 -14.69 14.65
N SER A 39 2.35 -14.23 15.03
CA SER A 39 2.79 -12.86 14.79
C SER A 39 2.98 -12.56 13.30
N ILE A 40 3.61 -13.48 12.56
CA ILE A 40 3.79 -13.39 11.11
C ILE A 40 2.42 -13.43 10.43
N GLY A 41 1.55 -14.37 10.83
CA GLY A 41 0.20 -14.46 10.26
C GLY A 41 -0.62 -13.19 10.45
N LYS A 42 -0.53 -12.55 11.62
CA LYS A 42 -1.16 -11.24 11.86
C LYS A 42 -0.54 -10.14 11.00
N ALA A 43 0.78 -10.04 10.96
CA ALA A 43 1.50 -9.04 10.18
C ALA A 43 1.16 -9.14 8.69
N THR A 44 1.20 -10.36 8.13
CA THR A 44 0.80 -10.62 6.74
C THR A 44 -0.67 -10.29 6.50
N GLY A 45 -1.55 -10.67 7.43
CA GLY A 45 -2.98 -10.37 7.32
C GLY A 45 -3.29 -8.87 7.28
N GLU A 46 -2.67 -8.08 8.16
CA GLU A 46 -2.82 -6.62 8.15
C GLU A 46 -2.14 -5.97 6.94
N PHE A 47 -1.00 -6.50 6.48
CA PHE A 47 -0.34 -6.03 5.26
C PHE A 47 -1.21 -6.23 4.01
N GLU A 48 -1.82 -7.41 3.83
CA GLU A 48 -2.70 -7.67 2.68
C GLU A 48 -3.96 -6.80 2.71
N LYS A 49 -4.54 -6.54 3.89
CA LYS A 49 -5.65 -5.58 4.04
C LYS A 49 -5.23 -4.17 3.62
N GLY A 50 -4.12 -3.66 4.17
CA GLY A 50 -3.63 -2.33 3.85
C GLY A 50 -3.27 -2.18 2.37
N LYS A 51 -2.72 -3.24 1.75
CA LYS A 51 -2.45 -3.29 0.31
C LYS A 51 -3.75 -3.21 -0.51
N ALA A 52 -4.77 -3.98 -0.14
CA ALA A 52 -6.07 -3.97 -0.82
C ALA A 52 -6.77 -2.60 -0.72
N GLU A 53 -6.72 -1.96 0.46
CA GLU A 53 -7.23 -0.61 0.67
C GLU A 53 -6.49 0.42 -0.19
N ALA A 54 -5.15 0.37 -0.21
CA ALA A 54 -4.34 1.28 -1.03
C ALA A 54 -4.60 1.08 -2.54
N GLU A 55 -4.73 -0.17 -3.00
CA GLU A 55 -5.07 -0.47 -4.40
C GLU A 55 -6.46 0.08 -4.76
N MET A 56 -7.44 -0.04 -3.86
CA MET A 56 -8.78 0.51 -4.04
C MET A 56 -8.75 2.04 -4.11
N GLU A 57 -8.04 2.71 -3.21
CA GLU A 57 -7.88 4.17 -3.21
C GLU A 57 -7.23 4.66 -4.50
N VAL A 58 -6.14 4.00 -4.94
CA VAL A 58 -5.47 4.31 -6.21
C VAL A 58 -6.41 4.09 -7.41
N LYS A 59 -7.24 3.04 -7.38
CA LYS A 59 -8.24 2.78 -8.43
C LYS A 59 -9.29 3.88 -8.46
N LEU A 60 -9.85 4.26 -7.32
CA LEU A 60 -10.82 5.36 -7.19
C LEU A 60 -10.24 6.69 -7.66
N LEU A 61 -9.00 7.00 -7.28
CA LEU A 61 -8.27 8.18 -7.78
C LEU A 61 -8.13 8.15 -9.30
N LYS A 62 -7.72 7.01 -9.87
CA LYS A 62 -7.60 6.84 -11.34
C LYS A 62 -8.94 6.98 -12.04
N GLU A 63 -10.02 6.46 -11.47
CA GLU A 63 -11.38 6.61 -12.00
C GLU A 63 -11.81 8.08 -11.96
N ARG A 64 -11.62 8.78 -10.84
CA ARG A 64 -11.88 10.24 -10.73
C ARG A 64 -11.07 11.07 -11.71
N LEU A 65 -9.81 10.70 -11.96
CA LEU A 65 -8.95 11.33 -12.97
C LEU A 65 -9.46 11.08 -14.39
N LYS A 66 -9.90 9.86 -14.70
CA LYS A 66 -10.47 9.50 -16.01
C LYS A 66 -11.83 10.15 -16.28
N GLU A 67 -12.64 10.30 -15.23
CA GLU A 67 -13.96 10.94 -15.32
C GLU A 67 -13.91 12.47 -15.33
N GLY A 68 -12.71 13.10 -15.35
CA GLY A 68 -12.59 14.56 -15.34
C GLY A 68 -13.08 15.24 -14.06
N LYS A 69 -13.55 14.48 -13.07
CA LYS A 69 -14.10 14.98 -11.79
C LYS A 69 -13.07 15.58 -10.86
N LEU A 70 -11.78 15.62 -11.26
CA LEU A 70 -10.76 16.42 -10.60
C LEU A 70 -10.61 17.82 -11.22
N SER A 71 -11.04 18.07 -12.46
CA SER A 71 -10.88 19.38 -13.11
C SER A 71 -12.04 20.34 -12.81
N GLU A 72 -13.26 19.85 -12.63
CA GLU A 72 -14.42 20.73 -12.40
C GLU A 72 -14.37 21.50 -11.08
N GLU A 73 -13.83 20.91 -10.00
CA GLU A 73 -13.66 21.59 -8.71
C GLU A 73 -12.29 22.29 -8.58
N THR A 74 -11.47 22.31 -9.63
CA THR A 74 -10.06 22.76 -9.50
C THR A 74 -9.65 23.86 -10.47
N GLU A 75 -10.05 23.87 -11.74
CA GLU A 75 -9.64 24.97 -12.65
C GLU A 75 -10.48 26.22 -12.46
N LYS A 76 -11.81 26.09 -12.48
CA LYS A 76 -12.71 27.21 -12.24
C LYS A 76 -12.53 27.83 -10.86
N ASP A 77 -12.41 27.00 -9.83
CA ASP A 77 -12.20 27.45 -8.45
C ASP A 77 -10.84 28.13 -8.25
N LYS A 78 -9.79 27.66 -8.94
CA LYS A 78 -8.49 28.36 -8.96
C LYS A 78 -8.59 29.69 -9.68
N LEU A 79 -9.25 29.76 -10.83
CA LEU A 79 -9.44 31.00 -11.59
C LEU A 79 -10.25 32.01 -10.78
N VAL A 80 -11.34 31.58 -10.12
CA VAL A 80 -12.18 32.43 -9.26
C VAL A 80 -11.41 32.93 -8.04
N ARG A 81 -10.55 32.10 -7.42
CA ARG A 81 -9.68 32.53 -6.31
C ARG A 81 -8.67 33.60 -6.76
N ILE A 82 -7.97 33.36 -7.86
CA ILE A 82 -6.98 34.30 -8.40
C ILE A 82 -7.65 35.62 -8.80
N ALA A 83 -8.82 35.55 -9.45
CA ALA A 83 -9.59 36.75 -9.79
C ALA A 83 -10.03 37.54 -8.55
N LYS A 84 -10.52 36.89 -7.50
CA LYS A 84 -10.87 37.56 -6.24
C LYS A 84 -9.67 38.25 -5.58
N GLU A 85 -8.49 37.63 -5.59
CA GLU A 85 -7.26 38.23 -5.06
C GLU A 85 -6.81 39.46 -5.87
N LEU A 86 -7.06 39.46 -7.18
CA LEU A 86 -6.76 40.59 -8.08
C LEU A 86 -7.88 41.64 -8.13
N GLY A 87 -8.97 41.46 -7.38
CA GLY A 87 -10.12 42.36 -7.38
C GLY A 87 -10.94 42.33 -8.68
N ILE A 88 -10.86 41.24 -9.43
CA ILE A 88 -11.59 41.01 -10.69
C ILE A 88 -12.99 40.46 -10.39
N GLU A 89 -14.02 41.02 -11.03
CA GLU A 89 -15.40 40.52 -10.94
C GLU A 89 -15.52 39.12 -11.55
N THR A 90 -16.02 38.16 -10.76
CA THR A 90 -16.13 36.74 -11.15
C THR A 90 -17.54 36.32 -11.54
N GLU A 91 -18.56 37.13 -11.26
CA GLU A 91 -19.97 36.80 -11.52
C GLU A 91 -20.35 37.13 -12.96
N GLY A 92 -20.91 36.14 -13.68
CA GLY A 92 -21.40 36.31 -15.05
C GLY A 92 -20.35 36.19 -16.17
N LYS A 93 -19.07 35.99 -15.84
CA LYS A 93 -17.98 35.83 -16.82
C LYS A 93 -17.71 34.37 -17.18
N SER A 94 -17.32 34.12 -18.43
CA SER A 94 -16.87 32.78 -18.86
C SER A 94 -15.46 32.46 -18.34
N GLU A 95 -15.05 31.19 -18.38
CA GLU A 95 -13.69 30.79 -17.95
C GLU A 95 -12.60 31.41 -18.84
N GLU A 96 -12.85 31.60 -20.14
CA GLU A 96 -11.92 32.28 -21.04
C GLU A 96 -11.77 33.77 -20.69
N GLU A 97 -12.88 34.46 -20.40
CA GLU A 97 -12.86 35.89 -20.03
C GLU A 97 -12.10 36.12 -18.71
N LEU A 98 -12.31 35.25 -17.73
CA LEU A 98 -11.55 35.27 -16.48
C LEU A 98 -10.05 35.05 -16.71
N ARG A 99 -9.66 34.11 -17.59
CA ARG A 99 -8.24 33.86 -17.90
C ARG A 99 -7.59 35.06 -18.58
N GLU A 100 -8.26 35.68 -19.55
CA GLU A 100 -7.73 36.86 -20.25
C GLU A 100 -7.56 38.04 -19.30
N GLU A 101 -8.54 38.32 -18.44
CA GLU A 101 -8.45 39.43 -17.49
C GLU A 101 -7.39 39.21 -16.42
N ILE A 102 -7.27 38.00 -15.86
CA ILE A 102 -6.21 37.65 -14.91
C ILE A 102 -4.84 37.85 -15.56
N THR A 103 -4.65 37.35 -16.79
CA THR A 103 -3.38 37.46 -17.51
C THR A 103 -3.03 38.92 -17.79
N LYS A 104 -4.01 39.71 -18.23
CA LYS A 104 -3.86 41.14 -18.49
C LYS A 104 -3.57 41.94 -17.23
N ALA A 105 -4.14 41.55 -16.08
CA ALA A 105 -3.86 42.17 -14.79
C ALA A 105 -2.46 41.82 -14.25
N MET A 106 -1.99 40.58 -14.47
CA MET A 106 -0.65 40.14 -14.05
C MET A 106 0.49 40.75 -14.90
N MET A 107 0.21 41.12 -16.15
CA MET A 107 1.19 41.72 -17.07
C MET A 107 1.18 43.27 -17.06
N ARG A 108 0.33 43.89 -16.24
CA ARG A 108 0.20 45.36 -16.14
C ARG A 108 1.02 45.91 -14.98
#